data_AF-A0A1Q7UHC7-F1
#
_entry.id   AF-A0A1Q7UHC7-F1
#
_cell.length_a   1.000
_cell.length_b   1.000
_cell.length_c   1.000
_cell.angle_alpha   90.00
_cell.angle_beta   90.00
_cell.angle_gamma   90.00
#
_symmetry.space_group_name_H-M   'P 1'
#
loop_
_entity.id
_entity.type
_entity.pdbx_description
1 polymer ?
#
loop_
_entity_poly.entity_id
_entity_poly.type
_entity_poly.pdbx_seq_one_letter_code
_entity_poly.pdbx_strand_id
1 'polypeptide(L)'
;MTTTNRDLVAQWAFDTRPVLLRFHLWLENVEVERAQAEPVSAHSFAPRGIARCLAMTSAATALGTRLFGDFGAGKGQDKAAVNQVKKAADAVSAYVMSEGLWHLTRTLPENHALMVCLGEGLMPKVGETPEMGANPMLGFGRVYARPELARTVDRRVSRLLNEPGHTFAQFYEWLLSRGITLWGAAVDTLENTSRFADGKSTGPMAVFHLFDSPLRLARPYESYMGCLIVPARVAEAAESASVLLDYRTPRKQVVEAIEAAYPGIRRAHIHVWTLRGKSRVHRLGRLWEEWEKAGVHLVEDGWKAPSGLAVFTDSGTYAPTFLVGSWRDEAQALHVFLCDGYAATAEAMQAASLSDVLDVRSTMSLFSPTFELPVDVESRLMQLDPSAPDFAERLRTLHGGKDVEAGKVRTYAEAIREAAASNMPLGKPVLQADDFLPEKDWSVLASVGYMCDDPYTGAPGVTQVADHVYRVTTRLATRKASSRVTFTLRLMESLETTRQVFSPLLVRFLSGVDHTTRPVKISDSGRIRNELQTMIPQALEHDGDHIRVRFERINEMVLSRQKQATIQRVLAWYKANHPVWFAWLDLT
;
A
#
# COMPACT_ATOMS: atom_id res chain seq x y z
N MET A 1 -10.17 0.46 36.15
CA MET A 1 -10.33 1.55 35.16
C MET A 1 -10.87 2.78 35.86
N THR A 2 -10.25 3.95 35.64
CA THR A 2 -10.77 5.26 36.08
C THR A 2 -11.99 5.67 35.24
N THR A 3 -12.85 6.58 35.73
CA THR A 3 -14.03 7.08 35.00
C THR A 3 -13.64 7.65 33.63
N THR A 4 -12.57 8.45 33.58
CA THR A 4 -12.03 9.02 32.34
C THR A 4 -11.60 7.97 31.31
N ASN A 5 -11.07 6.82 31.76
CA ASN A 5 -10.72 5.71 30.86
C ASN A 5 -11.98 5.03 30.31
N ARG A 6 -13.00 4.81 31.15
CA ARG A 6 -14.28 4.23 30.71
C ARG A 6 -14.96 5.10 29.65
N ASP A 7 -14.96 6.42 29.83
CA ASP A 7 -15.55 7.35 28.87
C ASP A 7 -14.79 7.33 27.54
N LEU A 8 -13.46 7.22 27.58
CA LEU A 8 -12.63 7.09 26.39
C LEU A 8 -12.96 5.81 25.62
N VAL A 9 -13.01 4.66 26.30
CA VAL A 9 -13.37 3.37 25.69
C VAL A 9 -14.77 3.43 25.09
N ALA A 10 -15.76 3.97 25.80
CA ALA A 10 -17.12 4.11 25.31
C ALA A 10 -17.19 4.97 24.04
N GLN A 11 -16.48 6.10 24.00
CA GLN A 11 -16.45 6.96 22.82
C GLN A 11 -15.78 6.27 21.62
N TRP A 12 -14.67 5.56 21.82
CA TRP A 12 -14.03 4.80 20.74
C TRP A 12 -14.87 3.63 20.27
N ALA A 13 -15.51 2.89 21.18
CA ALA A 13 -16.43 1.82 20.82
C ALA A 13 -17.61 2.34 20.00
N PHE A 14 -18.17 3.50 20.36
CA PHE A 14 -19.23 4.16 19.59
C PHE A 14 -18.73 4.59 18.21
N ASP A 15 -17.63 5.33 18.14
CA ASP A 15 -17.09 5.87 16.88
C ASP A 15 -16.64 4.76 15.92
N THR A 16 -16.18 3.61 16.44
CA THR A 16 -15.63 2.49 15.65
C THR A 16 -16.59 1.30 15.52
N ARG A 17 -17.81 1.44 16.03
CA ARG A 17 -18.87 0.42 16.00
C ARG A 17 -19.05 -0.25 14.62
N PRO A 18 -19.03 0.46 13.47
CA PRO A 18 -19.21 -0.18 12.17
C PRO A 18 -18.19 -1.29 11.88
N VAL A 19 -16.94 -1.10 12.30
CA VAL A 19 -15.83 -2.04 12.09
C VAL A 19 -15.84 -3.12 13.16
N LEU A 20 -16.02 -2.76 14.44
CA LEU A 20 -16.11 -3.71 15.55
C LEU A 20 -17.21 -4.77 15.32
N LEU A 21 -18.42 -4.32 14.94
CA LEU A 21 -19.53 -5.23 14.66
C LEU A 21 -19.27 -6.10 13.43
N ARG A 22 -18.54 -5.59 12.43
CA ARG A 22 -18.23 -6.38 11.25
C ARG A 22 -17.31 -7.55 11.57
N PHE A 23 -16.34 -7.33 12.44
CA PHE A 23 -15.32 -8.32 12.77
C PHE A 23 -15.59 -9.08 14.08
N HIS A 24 -16.76 -8.86 14.69
CA HIS A 24 -17.16 -9.51 15.94
C HIS A 24 -16.10 -9.29 17.03
N LEU A 25 -15.68 -8.03 17.17
CA LEU A 25 -14.66 -7.60 18.11
C LEU A 25 -15.30 -6.77 19.22
N TRP A 26 -14.89 -7.07 20.45
CA TRP A 26 -15.23 -6.26 21.62
C TRP A 26 -14.03 -5.41 22.05
N LEU A 27 -14.25 -4.11 22.26
CA LEU A 27 -13.20 -3.18 22.70
C LEU A 27 -13.13 -3.17 24.23
N GLU A 28 -12.07 -3.77 24.78
CA GLU A 28 -11.81 -3.82 26.23
C GLU A 28 -11.14 -2.55 26.73
N ASN A 29 -10.18 -2.01 25.97
CA ASN A 29 -9.42 -0.83 26.35
C ASN A 29 -8.86 -0.13 25.10
N VAL A 30 -8.56 1.16 25.24
CA VAL A 30 -7.84 1.93 24.23
C VAL A 30 -6.86 2.88 24.92
N GLU A 31 -5.62 2.85 24.47
CA GLU A 31 -4.54 3.75 24.90
C GLU A 31 -4.18 4.64 23.71
N VAL A 32 -4.07 5.95 23.92
CA VAL A 32 -3.76 6.92 22.86
C VAL A 32 -2.58 7.77 23.30
N GLU A 33 -1.45 7.58 22.63
CA GLU A 33 -0.26 8.42 22.76
C GLU A 33 -0.24 9.42 21.59
N ARG A 34 -0.06 10.70 21.90
CA ARG A 34 -0.08 11.77 20.89
C ARG A 34 1.25 12.49 20.85
N ALA A 35 1.71 12.84 19.65
CA ALA A 35 2.88 13.71 19.48
C ALA A 35 2.56 15.18 19.79
N GLN A 36 1.27 15.53 19.81
CA GLN A 36 0.74 16.87 20.06
C GLN A 36 -0.43 16.82 21.04
N ALA A 37 -0.85 17.96 21.61
CA ALA A 37 -1.91 18.00 22.62
C ALA A 37 -3.29 17.59 22.05
N GLU A 38 -3.62 18.12 20.87
CA GLU A 38 -4.90 17.87 20.20
C GLU A 38 -4.95 16.48 19.53
N PRO A 39 -6.13 15.86 19.40
CA PRO A 39 -6.25 14.59 18.70
C PRO A 39 -6.00 14.76 17.20
N VAL A 40 -5.47 13.72 16.53
CA VAL A 40 -5.27 13.72 15.06
C VAL A 40 -6.54 14.12 14.29
N SER A 41 -7.72 13.76 14.79
CA SER A 41 -9.00 14.14 14.18
C SER A 41 -9.25 15.66 14.11
N ALA A 42 -8.58 16.47 14.93
CA ALA A 42 -8.68 17.94 14.87
C ALA A 42 -7.84 18.54 13.71
N HIS A 43 -6.88 17.78 13.19
CA HIS A 43 -6.00 18.18 12.07
C HIS A 43 -6.26 17.39 10.79
N SER A 44 -7.33 16.59 10.78
CA SER A 44 -7.73 15.73 9.67
C SER A 44 -8.89 16.36 8.91
N PHE A 45 -8.85 16.30 7.58
CA PHE A 45 -10.00 16.64 6.73
C PHE A 45 -11.14 15.62 6.88
N ALA A 46 -10.83 14.37 7.24
CA ALA A 46 -11.82 13.35 7.50
C ALA A 46 -12.45 13.55 8.90
N PRO A 47 -13.78 13.41 9.05
CA PRO A 47 -14.46 13.52 10.34
C PRO A 47 -13.88 12.59 11.41
N ARG A 48 -13.99 12.98 12.68
CA ARG A 48 -13.46 12.20 13.83
C ARG A 48 -13.83 10.72 13.80
N GLY A 49 -15.10 10.41 13.53
CA GLY A 49 -15.59 9.03 13.45
C GLY A 49 -14.90 8.23 12.33
N ILE A 50 -14.65 8.86 11.18
CA ILE A 50 -13.95 8.24 10.04
C ILE A 50 -12.48 7.99 10.38
N ALA A 51 -11.77 8.98 10.93
CA ALA A 51 -10.37 8.82 11.31
C ALA A 51 -10.18 7.68 12.32
N ARG A 52 -11.09 7.57 13.31
CA ARG A 52 -11.07 6.48 14.29
C ARG A 52 -11.46 5.12 13.69
N CYS A 53 -12.46 5.08 12.80
CA CYS A 53 -12.80 3.87 12.06
C CYS A 53 -11.64 3.39 11.19
N LEU A 54 -10.86 4.30 10.62
CA LEU A 54 -9.69 3.95 9.83
C LEU A 54 -8.61 3.31 10.72
N ALA A 55 -8.32 3.88 11.90
CA ALA A 55 -7.44 3.24 12.88
C ALA A 55 -7.94 1.84 13.27
N MET A 56 -9.24 1.68 13.57
CA MET A 56 -9.80 0.36 13.89
C MET A 56 -9.75 -0.60 12.69
N THR A 57 -9.88 -0.11 11.46
CA THR A 57 -9.75 -0.92 10.24
C THR A 57 -8.32 -1.42 10.07
N SER A 58 -7.32 -0.56 10.27
CA SER A 58 -5.91 -0.98 10.29
C SER A 58 -5.61 -1.96 11.43
N ALA A 59 -6.21 -1.78 12.61
CA ALA A 59 -6.08 -2.71 13.74
C ALA A 59 -6.69 -4.08 13.41
N ALA A 60 -7.91 -4.10 12.89
CA ALA A 60 -8.57 -5.34 12.47
C ALA A 60 -7.78 -6.04 11.36
N THR A 61 -7.25 -5.27 10.39
CA THR A 61 -6.41 -5.82 9.31
C THR A 61 -5.15 -6.45 9.87
N ALA A 62 -4.45 -5.78 10.78
CA ALA A 62 -3.25 -6.32 11.40
C ALA A 62 -3.54 -7.58 12.24
N LEU A 63 -4.58 -7.55 13.08
CA LEU A 63 -5.02 -8.68 13.90
C LEU A 63 -5.42 -9.89 13.03
N GLY A 64 -6.31 -9.65 12.06
CA GLY A 64 -6.84 -10.68 11.19
C GLY A 64 -5.77 -11.35 10.36
N THR A 65 -4.88 -10.55 9.75
CA THR A 65 -3.77 -11.08 8.96
C THR A 65 -2.80 -11.85 9.85
N ARG A 66 -2.44 -11.33 11.03
CA ARG A 66 -1.52 -12.02 11.95
C ARG A 66 -2.02 -13.37 12.42
N LEU A 67 -3.33 -13.50 12.69
CA LEU A 67 -3.95 -14.72 13.21
C LEU A 67 -4.36 -15.71 12.11
N PHE A 68 -4.79 -15.21 10.95
CA PHE A 68 -5.47 -16.03 9.94
C PHE A 68 -4.81 -15.99 8.56
N GLY A 69 -3.74 -15.23 8.37
CA GLY A 69 -2.94 -15.18 7.15
C GLY A 69 -1.82 -16.23 7.07
N ASP A 70 -1.81 -17.23 7.96
CA ASP A 70 -0.79 -18.29 8.00
C ASP A 70 0.65 -17.78 8.20
N PHE A 71 0.84 -16.86 9.16
CA PHE A 71 2.15 -16.31 9.53
C PHE A 71 3.20 -17.39 9.80
N GLY A 72 4.35 -17.29 9.13
CA GLY A 72 5.46 -18.23 9.27
C GLY A 72 5.29 -19.56 8.54
N ALA A 73 4.18 -19.81 7.85
CA ALA A 73 3.94 -21.07 7.15
C ALA A 73 4.87 -21.29 5.94
N GLY A 74 5.48 -20.22 5.41
CA GLY A 74 6.45 -20.30 4.32
C GLY A 74 7.85 -20.74 4.77
N LYS A 75 8.13 -20.75 6.08
CA LYS A 75 9.48 -21.05 6.59
C LYS A 75 9.90 -22.47 6.23
N GLY A 76 11.02 -22.58 5.51
CA GLY A 76 11.58 -23.87 5.07
C GLY A 76 10.83 -24.53 3.91
N GLN A 77 9.84 -23.86 3.34
CA GLN A 77 9.12 -24.34 2.16
C GLN A 77 9.86 -23.94 0.87
N ASP A 78 9.48 -24.58 -0.25
CA ASP A 78 9.98 -24.16 -1.56
C ASP A 78 9.37 -22.81 -2.01
N LYS A 79 9.92 -22.25 -3.10
CA LYS A 79 9.48 -20.95 -3.62
C LYS A 79 8.00 -20.94 -4.03
N ALA A 80 7.46 -22.05 -4.53
CA ALA A 80 6.07 -22.12 -4.97
C ALA A 80 5.12 -22.09 -3.77
N ALA A 81 5.41 -22.88 -2.73
CA ALA A 81 4.68 -22.91 -1.48
C ALA A 81 4.77 -21.57 -0.73
N VAL A 82 5.97 -20.95 -0.65
CA VAL A 82 6.12 -19.59 -0.08
C VAL A 82 5.23 -18.59 -0.81
N ASN A 83 5.20 -18.61 -2.15
CA ASN A 83 4.35 -17.72 -2.93
C ASN A 83 2.85 -17.94 -2.67
N GLN A 84 2.42 -19.18 -2.42
CA GLN A 84 1.04 -19.47 -2.05
C GLN A 84 0.70 -18.91 -0.67
N VAL A 85 1.59 -19.05 0.32
CA VAL A 85 1.41 -18.48 1.66
C VAL A 85 1.31 -16.96 1.59
N LYS A 86 2.20 -16.31 0.83
CA LYS A 86 2.16 -14.86 0.61
C LYS A 86 0.82 -14.41 0.05
N LYS A 87 0.37 -15.02 -1.06
CA LYS A 87 -0.92 -14.71 -1.69
C LYS A 87 -2.11 -14.93 -0.75
N ALA A 88 -2.07 -15.97 0.08
CA ALA A 88 -3.13 -16.23 1.05
C ALA A 88 -3.18 -15.14 2.13
N ALA A 89 -2.01 -14.73 2.63
CA ALA A 89 -1.88 -13.64 3.60
C ALA A 89 -2.38 -12.30 3.01
N ASP A 90 -1.99 -11.98 1.78
CA ASP A 90 -2.44 -10.79 1.05
C ASP A 90 -3.96 -10.81 0.82
N ALA A 91 -4.53 -11.98 0.50
CA ALA A 91 -5.98 -12.11 0.32
C ALA A 91 -6.75 -11.86 1.63
N VAL A 92 -6.24 -12.31 2.78
CA VAL A 92 -6.84 -12.03 4.10
C VAL A 92 -6.72 -10.55 4.42
N SER A 93 -5.53 -9.96 4.27
CA SER A 93 -5.31 -8.54 4.58
C SER A 93 -6.15 -7.61 3.70
N ALA A 94 -6.21 -7.90 2.39
CA ALA A 94 -7.02 -7.16 1.44
C ALA A 94 -8.53 -7.27 1.74
N TYR A 95 -8.99 -8.46 2.11
CA TYR A 95 -10.37 -8.68 2.50
C TYR A 95 -10.76 -7.87 3.74
N VAL A 96 -9.94 -7.94 4.79
CA VAL A 96 -10.25 -7.28 6.06
C VAL A 96 -10.23 -5.77 5.91
N MET A 97 -9.23 -5.22 5.22
CA MET A 97 -9.17 -3.80 4.90
C MET A 97 -10.40 -3.38 4.10
N SER A 98 -10.73 -4.10 3.01
CA SER A 98 -11.89 -3.77 2.17
C SER A 98 -13.21 -3.80 2.94
N GLU A 99 -13.43 -4.82 3.78
CA GLU A 99 -14.66 -4.92 4.57
C GLU A 99 -14.74 -3.82 5.65
N GLY A 100 -13.62 -3.41 6.23
CA GLY A 100 -13.55 -2.23 7.08
C GLY A 100 -13.92 -0.95 6.33
N LEU A 101 -13.37 -0.73 5.13
CA LEU A 101 -13.71 0.40 4.26
C LEU A 101 -15.20 0.41 3.87
N TRP A 102 -15.77 -0.74 3.51
CA TRP A 102 -17.21 -0.85 3.21
C TRP A 102 -18.09 -0.47 4.39
N HIS A 103 -17.69 -0.84 5.60
CA HIS A 103 -18.46 -0.55 6.79
C HIS A 103 -18.31 0.90 7.27
N LEU A 104 -17.10 1.46 7.19
CA LEU A 104 -16.87 2.85 7.56
C LEU A 104 -17.48 3.82 6.55
N THR A 105 -17.43 3.53 5.25
CA THR A 105 -17.94 4.47 4.22
C THR A 105 -19.46 4.61 4.20
N ARG A 106 -20.20 3.71 4.87
CA ARG A 106 -21.64 3.86 5.10
C ARG A 106 -22.00 5.04 5.99
N THR A 107 -21.05 5.54 6.79
CA THR A 107 -21.27 6.70 7.65
C THR A 107 -20.91 8.02 6.97
N LEU A 108 -20.38 7.97 5.74
CA LEU A 108 -20.08 9.17 4.96
C LEU A 108 -21.35 9.91 4.52
N PRO A 109 -21.22 11.24 4.29
CA PRO A 109 -22.25 12.02 3.59
C PRO A 109 -22.60 11.42 2.22
N GLU A 110 -23.79 11.72 1.71
CA GLU A 110 -24.33 11.10 0.50
C GLU A 110 -23.57 11.44 -0.79
N ASN A 111 -22.79 12.51 -0.77
CA ASN A 111 -21.94 12.98 -1.86
C ASN A 111 -20.45 12.64 -1.68
N HIS A 112 -20.09 11.86 -0.64
CA HIS A 112 -18.70 11.49 -0.35
C HIS A 112 -18.39 10.04 -0.74
N ALA A 113 -17.29 9.86 -1.45
CA ALA A 113 -16.79 8.57 -1.86
C ALA A 113 -15.28 8.48 -1.64
N LEU A 114 -14.77 7.26 -1.56
CA LEU A 114 -13.35 6.94 -1.52
C LEU A 114 -13.01 6.11 -2.76
N MET A 115 -11.92 6.45 -3.45
CA MET A 115 -11.41 5.68 -4.58
C MET A 115 -9.98 5.23 -4.32
N VAL A 116 -9.70 3.93 -4.50
CA VAL A 116 -8.32 3.45 -4.50
C VAL A 116 -7.61 3.94 -5.76
N CYS A 117 -6.55 4.72 -5.58
CA CYS A 117 -5.77 5.33 -6.65
C CYS A 117 -4.40 4.66 -6.84
N LEU A 118 -3.86 4.06 -5.78
CA LEU A 118 -2.65 3.25 -5.79
C LEU A 118 -2.86 2.07 -4.85
N GLY A 119 -2.41 0.88 -5.23
CA GLY A 119 -2.38 -0.25 -4.31
C GLY A 119 -2.16 -1.57 -4.99
N GLU A 120 -2.44 -2.66 -4.27
CA GLU A 120 -2.28 -4.03 -4.72
C GLU A 120 -3.19 -4.32 -5.93
N GLY A 121 -2.66 -4.18 -7.13
CA GLY A 121 -3.35 -4.49 -8.37
C GLY A 121 -2.33 -4.64 -9.47
N LEU A 122 -2.05 -5.89 -9.82
CA LEU A 122 -1.17 -6.25 -10.93
C LEU A 122 -1.62 -5.51 -12.20
N MET A 123 -0.68 -5.10 -13.03
CA MET A 123 -1.01 -4.68 -14.39
C MET A 123 -1.88 -5.74 -15.09
N PRO A 124 -2.90 -5.34 -15.88
CA PRO A 124 -3.61 -6.27 -16.75
C PRO A 124 -2.60 -6.96 -17.68
N LYS A 125 -2.62 -8.29 -17.72
CA LYS A 125 -1.77 -9.06 -18.64
C LYS A 125 -2.34 -9.00 -20.06
N VAL A 126 -1.52 -9.36 -21.06
CA VAL A 126 -1.90 -9.35 -22.48
C VAL A 126 -3.26 -10.06 -22.68
N GLY A 127 -4.27 -9.31 -23.13
CA GLY A 127 -5.64 -9.79 -23.37
C GLY A 127 -6.65 -9.48 -22.26
N GLU A 128 -6.22 -8.95 -21.12
CA GLU A 128 -7.08 -8.48 -20.02
C GLU A 128 -7.43 -6.99 -20.21
N THR A 129 -8.66 -6.59 -19.88
CA THR A 129 -8.96 -5.16 -19.72
C THR A 129 -8.31 -4.65 -18.43
N PRO A 130 -8.03 -3.35 -18.28
CA PRO A 130 -7.52 -2.78 -17.02
C PRO A 130 -8.36 -3.13 -15.78
N GLU A 131 -9.64 -3.44 -15.97
CA GLU A 131 -10.57 -3.89 -14.93
C GLU A 131 -10.36 -5.35 -14.50
N MET A 132 -9.69 -6.18 -15.32
CA MET A 132 -9.44 -7.60 -15.09
C MET A 132 -8.13 -7.90 -14.33
N GLY A 133 -7.14 -6.99 -14.37
CA GLY A 133 -5.84 -7.15 -13.70
C GLY A 133 -5.78 -6.66 -12.25
N ALA A 134 -6.72 -5.81 -11.82
CA ALA A 134 -6.73 -5.20 -10.50
C ALA A 134 -7.35 -6.13 -9.45
N ASN A 135 -6.84 -6.14 -8.21
CA ASN A 135 -7.52 -6.80 -7.10
C ASN A 135 -8.90 -6.13 -6.91
N PRO A 136 -10.05 -6.76 -7.21
CA PRO A 136 -11.36 -6.09 -7.19
C PRO A 136 -11.79 -5.59 -5.81
N MET A 137 -11.13 -6.08 -4.75
CA MET A 137 -11.33 -5.58 -3.40
C MET A 137 -10.62 -4.25 -3.20
N LEU A 138 -9.36 -4.07 -3.63
CA LEU A 138 -8.55 -2.88 -3.29
C LEU A 138 -7.68 -2.38 -4.45
N GLY A 139 -8.09 -2.66 -5.68
CA GLY A 139 -7.38 -2.31 -6.89
C GLY A 139 -7.74 -0.91 -7.35
N PHE A 140 -6.94 -0.40 -8.28
CA PHE A 140 -7.15 0.92 -8.87
C PHE A 140 -8.61 1.11 -9.32
N GLY A 141 -9.15 2.29 -9.03
CA GLY A 141 -10.50 2.68 -9.42
C GLY A 141 -11.60 2.12 -8.54
N ARG A 142 -11.28 1.27 -7.55
CA ARG A 142 -12.30 0.72 -6.64
C ARG A 142 -12.91 1.84 -5.78
N VAL A 143 -14.23 2.02 -5.90
CA VAL A 143 -14.98 3.00 -5.13
C VAL A 143 -15.65 2.38 -3.90
N TYR A 144 -15.55 3.08 -2.77
CA TYR A 144 -16.28 2.83 -1.54
C TYR A 144 -17.15 4.03 -1.19
N ALA A 145 -18.46 3.85 -1.21
CA ALA A 145 -19.43 4.87 -0.89
C ALA A 145 -20.80 4.25 -0.57
N ARG A 146 -21.81 5.09 -0.33
CA ARG A 146 -23.20 4.65 -0.34
C ARG A 146 -23.58 4.09 -1.73
N PRO A 147 -24.50 3.10 -1.81
CA PRO A 147 -24.69 2.30 -3.03
C PRO A 147 -25.02 3.08 -4.32
N GLU A 148 -25.76 4.18 -4.23
CA GLU A 148 -26.10 4.99 -5.41
C GLU A 148 -24.93 5.84 -5.90
N LEU A 149 -24.20 6.47 -4.97
CA LEU A 149 -23.01 7.24 -5.30
C LEU A 149 -21.91 6.32 -5.84
N ALA A 150 -21.69 5.16 -5.20
CA ALA A 150 -20.72 4.16 -5.65
C ALA A 150 -20.96 3.79 -7.12
N ARG A 151 -22.20 3.39 -7.49
CA ARG A 151 -22.57 3.08 -8.89
C ARG A 151 -22.38 4.24 -9.85
N THR A 152 -22.55 5.48 -9.39
CA THR A 152 -22.42 6.67 -10.24
C THR A 152 -20.97 7.03 -10.49
N VAL A 153 -20.13 6.97 -9.46
CA VAL A 153 -18.68 7.18 -9.57
C VAL A 153 -18.02 6.02 -10.30
N ASP A 154 -18.38 4.75 -10.01
CA ASP A 154 -17.86 3.55 -10.69
C ASP A 154 -18.02 3.66 -12.21
N ARG A 155 -19.21 4.06 -12.70
CA ARG A 155 -19.44 4.27 -14.14
C ARG A 155 -18.52 5.34 -14.73
N ARG A 156 -18.22 6.39 -13.97
CA ARG A 156 -17.32 7.46 -14.42
C ARG A 156 -15.85 7.02 -14.40
N VAL A 157 -15.45 6.22 -13.41
CA VAL A 157 -14.13 5.59 -13.35
C VAL A 157 -13.93 4.60 -14.50
N SER A 158 -14.93 3.78 -14.84
CA SER A 158 -14.85 2.87 -16.00
C SER A 158 -14.65 3.63 -17.32
N ARG A 159 -15.27 4.80 -17.47
CA ARG A 159 -14.97 5.69 -18.61
C ARG A 159 -13.53 6.18 -18.59
N LEU A 160 -13.00 6.57 -17.43
CA LEU A 160 -11.60 7.03 -17.29
C LEU A 160 -10.61 5.93 -17.68
N LEU A 161 -10.93 4.68 -17.32
CA LEU A 161 -10.13 3.51 -17.66
C LEU A 161 -10.18 3.19 -19.15
N ASN A 162 -11.37 3.10 -19.73
CA ASN A 162 -11.58 2.40 -20.99
C ASN A 162 -11.89 3.31 -22.20
N GLU A 163 -12.39 4.54 -21.99
CA GLU A 163 -12.81 5.41 -23.09
C GLU A 163 -11.61 6.23 -23.63
N PRO A 164 -11.17 6.03 -24.88
CA PRO A 164 -10.11 6.82 -25.47
C PRO A 164 -10.45 8.31 -25.47
N GLY A 165 -9.52 9.15 -25.03
CA GLY A 165 -9.72 10.60 -24.97
C GLY A 165 -10.46 11.09 -23.72
N HIS A 166 -10.99 10.20 -22.85
CA HIS A 166 -11.50 10.62 -21.56
C HIS A 166 -10.35 10.87 -20.58
N THR A 167 -10.14 12.12 -20.21
CA THR A 167 -8.96 12.52 -19.41
C THR A 167 -9.28 12.63 -17.92
N PHE A 168 -8.23 12.55 -17.08
CA PHE A 168 -8.38 12.82 -15.65
C PHE A 168 -8.96 14.22 -15.38
N ALA A 169 -8.60 15.23 -16.18
CA ALA A 169 -9.15 16.58 -16.03
C ALA A 169 -10.68 16.60 -16.22
N GLN A 170 -11.21 15.92 -17.24
CA GLN A 170 -12.64 15.79 -17.48
C GLN A 170 -13.35 14.94 -16.40
N PHE A 171 -12.66 13.95 -15.84
CA PHE A 171 -13.14 13.18 -14.70
C PHE A 171 -13.28 14.07 -13.47
N TYR A 172 -12.24 14.84 -13.15
CA TYR A 172 -12.19 15.71 -11.98
C TYR A 172 -13.18 16.87 -12.07
N GLU A 173 -13.27 17.55 -13.22
CA GLU A 173 -14.28 18.60 -13.47
C GLU A 173 -15.71 18.07 -13.29
N TRP A 174 -15.97 16.83 -13.72
CA TRP A 174 -17.28 16.21 -13.51
C TRP A 174 -17.62 15.99 -12.03
N LEU A 175 -16.64 15.62 -11.20
CA LEU A 175 -16.84 15.51 -9.75
C LEU A 175 -17.21 16.87 -9.15
N LEU A 176 -16.43 17.91 -9.48
CA LEU A 176 -16.63 19.27 -9.00
C LEU A 176 -18.01 19.82 -9.41
N SER A 177 -18.39 19.66 -10.69
CA SER A 177 -19.68 20.15 -11.22
C SER A 177 -20.91 19.52 -10.55
N ARG A 178 -20.73 18.37 -9.89
CA ARG A 178 -21.79 17.63 -9.19
C ARG A 178 -21.71 17.73 -7.67
N GLY A 179 -20.73 18.47 -7.14
CA GLY A 179 -20.48 18.56 -5.70
C GLY A 179 -20.14 17.20 -5.08
N ILE A 180 -19.51 16.29 -5.83
CA ILE A 180 -19.06 15.00 -5.32
C ILE A 180 -17.67 15.18 -4.72
N THR A 181 -17.52 14.84 -3.44
CA THR A 181 -16.22 14.77 -2.78
C THR A 181 -15.67 13.36 -2.96
N LEU A 182 -14.60 13.22 -3.75
CA LEU A 182 -13.90 11.96 -3.91
C LEU A 182 -12.55 12.01 -3.19
N TRP A 183 -12.38 11.17 -2.18
CA TRP A 183 -11.09 10.97 -1.52
C TRP A 183 -10.27 9.91 -2.25
N GLY A 184 -8.99 10.18 -2.49
CA GLY A 184 -8.06 9.21 -3.05
C GLY A 184 -7.47 8.31 -1.97
N ALA A 185 -7.13 7.08 -2.30
CA ALA A 185 -6.42 6.19 -1.38
C ALA A 185 -5.20 5.53 -2.00
N ALA A 186 -4.13 5.39 -1.22
CA ALA A 186 -2.99 4.53 -1.52
C ALA A 186 -2.92 3.40 -0.49
N VAL A 187 -2.88 2.14 -0.94
CA VAL A 187 -3.06 0.97 -0.07
C VAL A 187 -1.94 -0.05 -0.28
N ASP A 188 -1.30 -0.45 0.80
CA ASP A 188 -0.47 -1.65 0.87
C ASP A 188 -0.97 -2.47 2.06
N THR A 189 -1.70 -3.55 1.80
CA THR A 189 -2.37 -4.30 2.86
C THR A 189 -1.45 -5.23 3.64
N LEU A 190 -0.28 -5.55 3.10
CA LEU A 190 0.71 -6.39 3.76
C LEU A 190 2.11 -6.01 3.29
N GLU A 191 2.61 -4.89 3.83
CA GLU A 191 4.00 -4.52 3.66
C GLU A 191 4.88 -5.62 4.28
N ASN A 192 5.98 -5.96 3.61
CA ASN A 192 6.91 -7.01 4.03
C ASN A 192 6.32 -8.43 4.00
N THR A 193 5.47 -8.76 3.02
CA THR A 193 4.85 -10.08 2.85
C THR A 193 5.84 -11.25 2.92
N SER A 194 7.05 -11.12 2.35
CA SER A 194 8.08 -12.18 2.43
C SER A 194 8.51 -12.43 3.87
N ARG A 195 8.71 -11.37 4.66
CA ARG A 195 9.04 -11.48 6.09
C ARG A 195 7.90 -12.09 6.89
N PHE A 196 6.67 -11.75 6.54
CA PHE A 196 5.47 -12.34 7.14
C PHE A 196 5.39 -13.86 6.87
N ALA A 197 5.58 -14.28 5.62
CA ALA A 197 5.58 -15.71 5.25
C ALA A 197 6.70 -16.49 5.93
N ASP A 198 7.87 -15.87 6.13
CA ASP A 198 9.02 -16.45 6.84
C ASP A 198 8.87 -16.45 8.37
N GLY A 199 7.86 -15.78 8.90
CA GLY A 199 7.61 -15.71 10.34
C GLY A 199 8.60 -14.81 11.09
N LYS A 200 9.14 -13.77 10.43
CA LYS A 200 10.02 -12.79 11.06
C LYS A 200 9.26 -12.01 12.13
N SER A 201 9.92 -11.73 13.26
CA SER A 201 9.31 -11.02 14.39
C SER A 201 9.12 -9.52 14.17
N THR A 202 9.75 -8.95 13.13
CA THR A 202 9.72 -7.51 12.85
C THR A 202 9.40 -7.21 11.39
N GLY A 203 8.68 -6.10 11.16
CA GLY A 203 8.47 -5.50 9.84
C GLY A 203 7.05 -5.59 9.27
N PRO A 204 6.36 -6.75 9.27
CA PRO A 204 5.02 -6.85 8.69
C PRO A 204 4.00 -5.86 9.25
N MET A 205 3.33 -5.12 8.36
CA MET A 205 2.30 -4.14 8.70
C MET A 205 1.31 -3.91 7.55
N ALA A 206 0.18 -3.29 7.84
CA ALA A 206 -0.76 -2.80 6.85
C ALA A 206 -0.70 -1.26 6.79
N VAL A 207 -0.62 -0.70 5.59
CA VAL A 207 -0.46 0.74 5.33
C VAL A 207 -1.61 1.25 4.46
N PHE A 208 -2.27 2.31 4.93
CA PHE A 208 -3.39 2.93 4.22
C PHE A 208 -3.29 4.45 4.32
N HIS A 209 -3.24 5.14 3.18
CA HIS A 209 -3.21 6.60 3.11
C HIS A 209 -4.47 7.11 2.43
N LEU A 210 -5.19 8.01 3.09
CA LEU A 210 -6.36 8.69 2.56
C LEU A 210 -6.00 10.14 2.21
N PHE A 211 -6.24 10.54 0.97
CA PHE A 211 -6.05 11.89 0.46
C PHE A 211 -7.41 12.58 0.32
N ASP A 212 -7.45 13.90 0.54
CA ASP A 212 -8.67 14.71 0.41
C ASP A 212 -9.16 14.89 -1.03
N SER A 213 -8.39 14.42 -2.00
CA SER A 213 -8.69 14.40 -3.43
C SER A 213 -8.20 13.10 -4.08
N PRO A 214 -8.71 12.69 -5.26
CA PRO A 214 -8.16 11.54 -5.97
C PRO A 214 -6.76 11.86 -6.50
N LEU A 215 -5.87 10.86 -6.57
CA LEU A 215 -4.60 11.04 -7.27
C LEU A 215 -4.86 11.16 -8.77
N ARG A 216 -3.98 11.88 -9.47
CA ARG A 216 -4.06 12.16 -10.91
C ARG A 216 -3.96 10.95 -11.83
N LEU A 217 -3.63 9.77 -11.29
CA LEU A 217 -3.54 8.56 -12.10
C LEU A 217 -4.87 8.27 -12.79
N ALA A 218 -4.80 7.96 -14.08
CA ALA A 218 -5.97 7.66 -14.90
C ALA A 218 -6.21 6.14 -15.05
N ARG A 219 -5.18 5.32 -14.79
CA ARG A 219 -5.17 3.87 -14.99
C ARG A 219 -4.31 3.18 -13.94
N PRO A 220 -4.47 1.86 -13.72
CA PRO A 220 -3.53 1.09 -12.91
C PRO A 220 -2.10 1.36 -13.39
N TYR A 221 -1.19 1.61 -12.46
CA TYR A 221 0.22 1.81 -12.77
C TYR A 221 1.06 1.22 -11.64
N GLU A 222 1.91 0.26 -12.01
CA GLU A 222 2.82 -0.39 -11.09
C GLU A 222 4.23 -0.36 -11.69
N SER A 223 5.12 0.42 -11.08
CA SER A 223 6.53 0.47 -11.45
C SER A 223 7.37 0.77 -10.21
N TYR A 224 8.66 0.98 -10.41
CA TYR A 224 9.59 1.43 -9.39
C TYR A 224 9.82 2.94 -9.45
N MET A 225 10.13 3.52 -8.29
CA MET A 225 10.61 4.89 -8.17
C MET A 225 11.88 4.92 -7.35
N GLY A 226 12.89 5.63 -7.82
CA GLY A 226 14.02 6.04 -6.99
C GLY A 226 13.52 7.00 -5.92
N CYS A 227 13.97 6.84 -4.68
CA CYS A 227 13.54 7.68 -3.56
C CYS A 227 14.76 8.20 -2.79
N LEU A 228 14.76 9.49 -2.46
CA LEU A 228 15.68 10.10 -1.52
C LEU A 228 14.86 10.87 -0.49
N ILE A 229 14.99 10.48 0.78
CA ILE A 229 14.27 11.08 1.90
C ILE A 229 15.28 11.52 2.94
N VAL A 230 15.35 12.84 3.16
CA VAL A 230 16.28 13.47 4.11
C VAL A 230 15.53 14.29 5.15
N PRO A 231 16.09 14.57 6.34
CA PRO A 231 15.48 15.52 7.27
C PRO A 231 15.25 16.89 6.59
N ALA A 232 14.14 17.56 6.88
CA ALA A 232 13.78 18.84 6.25
C ALA A 232 14.91 19.88 6.41
N ARG A 233 15.51 19.94 7.60
CA ARG A 233 16.66 20.80 7.90
C ARG A 233 17.86 20.59 6.96
N VAL A 234 18.06 19.40 6.40
CA VAL A 234 19.13 19.13 5.41
C VAL A 234 18.78 19.79 4.07
N ALA A 235 17.52 19.69 3.65
CA ALA A 235 17.06 20.37 2.45
C ALA A 235 17.13 21.90 2.61
N GLU A 236 16.71 22.44 3.75
CA GLU A 236 16.80 23.88 4.07
C GLU A 236 18.25 24.40 4.06
N ALA A 237 19.19 23.60 4.58
CA ALA A 237 20.61 23.94 4.54
C ALA A 237 21.16 23.95 3.11
N ALA A 238 20.74 23.00 2.27
CA ALA A 238 21.08 22.99 0.84
C ALA A 238 20.49 24.20 0.11
N GLU A 239 19.21 24.51 0.36
CA GLU A 239 18.51 25.66 -0.23
C GLU A 239 19.16 26.99 0.15
N SER A 240 19.60 27.13 1.41
CA SER A 240 20.38 28.28 1.88
C SER A 240 21.70 28.47 1.12
N ALA A 241 22.25 27.38 0.58
CA ALA A 241 23.42 27.38 -0.29
C ALA A 241 23.06 27.42 -1.79
N SER A 242 21.79 27.70 -2.14
CA SER A 242 21.27 27.69 -3.52
C SER A 242 21.39 26.33 -4.23
N VAL A 243 21.34 25.24 -3.47
CA VAL A 243 21.33 23.86 -3.99
C VAL A 243 19.94 23.25 -3.79
N LEU A 244 19.29 22.85 -4.87
CA LEU A 244 18.06 22.05 -4.79
C LEU A 244 18.44 20.58 -4.61
N LEU A 245 18.28 20.09 -3.38
CA LEU A 245 18.55 18.69 -3.05
C LEU A 245 17.39 17.81 -3.55
N ASP A 246 17.74 16.82 -4.36
CA ASP A 246 16.80 15.91 -4.99
C ASP A 246 17.39 14.51 -5.22
N TYR A 247 16.56 13.58 -5.71
CA TYR A 247 16.98 12.20 -5.94
C TYR A 247 18.24 12.06 -6.81
N ARG A 248 18.47 12.99 -7.75
CA ARG A 248 19.58 12.96 -8.70
C ARG A 248 20.81 13.69 -8.17
N THR A 249 20.73 14.39 -7.04
CA THR A 249 21.86 15.06 -6.42
C THR A 249 22.98 14.06 -6.10
N PRO A 250 24.24 14.28 -6.55
CA PRO A 250 25.36 13.41 -6.19
C PRO A 250 25.49 13.26 -4.67
N ARG A 251 25.73 12.04 -4.17
CA ARG A 251 25.66 11.80 -2.71
C ARG A 251 26.70 12.56 -1.91
N LYS A 252 27.81 12.94 -2.54
CA LYS A 252 28.77 13.89 -1.98
C LYS A 252 28.13 15.23 -1.57
N GLN A 253 27.28 15.81 -2.42
CA GLN A 253 26.60 17.08 -2.14
C GLN A 253 25.51 16.91 -1.06
N VAL A 254 24.86 15.73 -1.01
CA VAL A 254 23.94 15.40 0.08
C VAL A 254 24.68 15.37 1.42
N VAL A 255 25.88 14.77 1.48
CA VAL A 255 26.73 14.82 2.69
C VAL A 255 27.13 16.23 3.07
N GLU A 256 27.52 17.06 2.10
CA GLU A 256 27.86 18.48 2.35
C GLU A 256 26.68 19.25 2.95
N ALA A 257 25.45 19.02 2.46
CA ALA A 257 24.23 19.59 3.02
C ALA A 257 23.95 19.08 4.45
N ILE A 258 24.22 17.80 4.73
CA ILE A 258 24.09 17.23 6.09
C ILE A 258 25.11 17.87 7.03
N GLU A 259 26.36 18.04 6.60
CA GLU A 259 27.42 18.69 7.40
C GLU A 259 27.08 20.16 7.72
N ALA A 260 26.46 20.87 6.77
CA ALA A 260 25.96 22.23 6.98
C ALA A 260 24.78 22.27 7.95
N ALA A 261 23.82 21.34 7.82
CA ALA A 261 22.65 21.25 8.69
C ALA A 261 23.03 20.85 10.13
N TYR A 262 24.05 20.01 10.28
CA TYR A 262 24.47 19.41 11.54
C TYR A 262 25.98 19.61 11.80
N PRO A 263 26.41 20.81 12.21
CA PRO A 263 27.83 21.10 12.45
C PRO A 263 28.48 20.11 13.43
N GLY A 264 29.64 19.59 13.05
CA GLY A 264 30.40 18.62 13.84
C GLY A 264 29.93 17.16 13.74
N ILE A 265 28.96 16.85 12.87
CA ILE A 265 28.59 15.47 12.56
C ILE A 265 29.80 14.70 12.01
N ARG A 266 30.02 13.47 12.50
CA ARG A 266 30.99 12.55 11.91
C ARG A 266 30.30 11.85 10.74
N ARG A 267 30.95 11.73 9.58
CA ARG A 267 30.35 11.05 8.42
C ARG A 267 29.95 9.60 8.70
N ALA A 268 30.71 8.89 9.54
CA ALA A 268 30.36 7.54 10.01
C ALA A 268 29.06 7.49 10.86
N HIS A 269 28.57 8.63 11.35
CA HIS A 269 27.32 8.78 12.09
C HIS A 269 26.16 9.27 11.21
N ILE A 270 26.39 9.41 9.91
CA ILE A 270 25.35 9.52 8.92
C ILE A 270 24.98 8.09 8.53
N HIS A 271 23.72 7.74 8.67
CA HIS A 271 23.19 6.39 8.50
C HIS A 271 22.21 6.38 7.33
N VAL A 272 22.58 5.72 6.24
CA VAL A 272 21.75 5.63 5.05
C VAL A 272 21.10 4.26 5.00
N TRP A 273 19.78 4.24 5.13
CA TRP A 273 19.00 3.05 4.88
C TRP A 273 18.71 2.91 3.39
N THR A 274 19.01 1.74 2.84
CA THR A 274 18.78 1.39 1.45
C THR A 274 18.50 -0.10 1.35
N LEU A 275 17.76 -0.53 0.33
CA LEU A 275 17.60 -1.96 0.05
C LEU A 275 18.96 -2.58 -0.29
N ARG A 276 19.31 -3.69 0.36
CA ARG A 276 20.56 -4.42 0.13
C ARG A 276 20.29 -5.86 -0.33
N GLY A 277 21.38 -6.59 -0.60
CA GLY A 277 21.37 -7.98 -1.02
C GLY A 277 22.01 -8.21 -2.39
N LYS A 278 22.53 -9.43 -2.60
CA LYS A 278 23.33 -9.81 -3.78
C LYS A 278 22.60 -9.57 -5.11
N SER A 279 21.29 -9.78 -5.15
CA SER A 279 20.46 -9.57 -6.34
C SER A 279 20.26 -8.10 -6.72
N ARG A 280 20.64 -7.15 -5.85
CA ARG A 280 20.45 -5.71 -6.07
C ARG A 280 21.75 -4.98 -6.45
N VAL A 281 22.91 -5.64 -6.38
CA VAL A 281 24.23 -5.06 -6.68
C VAL A 281 24.26 -4.41 -8.06
N HIS A 282 23.68 -5.05 -9.08
CA HIS A 282 23.64 -4.50 -10.44
C HIS A 282 22.91 -3.14 -10.53
N ARG A 283 21.88 -2.96 -9.69
CA ARG A 283 20.97 -1.80 -9.76
C ARG A 283 21.37 -0.68 -8.80
N LEU A 284 21.83 -1.05 -7.61
CA LEU A 284 22.14 -0.14 -6.51
C LEU A 284 23.63 -0.06 -6.15
N GLY A 285 24.49 -0.93 -6.70
CA GLY A 285 25.90 -1.00 -6.31
C GLY A 285 26.64 0.33 -6.46
N ARG A 286 26.38 1.07 -7.55
CA ARG A 286 26.96 2.42 -7.76
C ARG A 286 26.51 3.42 -6.71
N LEU A 287 25.24 3.36 -6.30
CA LEU A 287 24.69 4.21 -5.24
C LEU A 287 25.37 3.91 -3.90
N TRP A 288 25.55 2.63 -3.58
CA TRP A 288 26.28 2.20 -2.37
C TRP A 288 27.72 2.69 -2.39
N GLU A 289 28.42 2.54 -3.52
CA GLU A 289 29.79 3.03 -3.68
C GLU A 289 29.91 4.55 -3.47
N GLU A 290 28.93 5.35 -3.91
CA GLU A 290 28.94 6.79 -3.66
C GLU A 290 28.90 7.12 -2.16
N TRP A 291 28.04 6.44 -1.40
CA TRP A 291 27.94 6.61 0.05
C TRP A 291 29.18 6.12 0.78
N GLU A 292 29.70 4.95 0.41
CA GLU A 292 30.91 4.37 1.00
C GLU A 292 32.13 5.28 0.75
N LYS A 293 32.30 5.80 -0.47
CA LYS A 293 33.36 6.77 -0.80
C LYS A 293 33.20 8.08 -0.03
N ALA A 294 31.97 8.46 0.31
CA ALA A 294 31.71 9.62 1.15
C ALA A 294 32.03 9.37 2.63
N GLY A 295 32.29 8.13 3.07
CA GLY A 295 32.59 7.78 4.46
C GLY A 295 31.35 7.65 5.34
N VAL A 296 30.19 7.42 4.73
CA VAL A 296 28.88 7.28 5.38
C VAL A 296 28.60 5.82 5.74
N HIS A 297 27.87 5.58 6.82
CA HIS A 297 27.44 4.24 7.20
C HIS A 297 26.21 3.81 6.37
N LEU A 298 26.38 2.78 5.54
CA LEU A 298 25.26 2.07 4.94
C LEU A 298 24.69 1.06 5.94
N VAL A 299 23.44 1.26 6.35
CA VAL A 299 22.76 0.41 7.33
C VAL A 299 22.80 -1.04 6.87
N GLU A 300 23.08 -1.94 7.81
CA GLU A 300 23.18 -3.38 7.59
C GLU A 300 22.03 -4.14 8.28
N ASP A 301 21.72 -5.34 7.78
CA ASP A 301 20.73 -6.20 8.41
C ASP A 301 21.18 -6.53 9.84
N GLY A 302 20.29 -6.38 10.82
CA GLY A 302 20.61 -6.58 12.23
C GLY A 302 21.11 -5.33 12.96
N TRP A 303 21.38 -4.21 12.27
CA TRP A 303 21.76 -2.96 12.95
C TRP A 303 20.65 -2.51 13.91
N LYS A 304 21.02 -2.03 15.11
CA LYS A 304 20.06 -1.61 16.12
C LYS A 304 19.66 -0.15 15.92
N ALA A 305 18.39 0.06 15.61
CA ALA A 305 17.80 1.40 15.60
C ALA A 305 17.71 1.98 17.03
N PRO A 306 17.42 3.29 17.19
CA PRO A 306 17.18 3.89 18.50
C PRO A 306 16.06 3.24 19.32
N SER A 307 15.15 2.51 18.67
CA SER A 307 14.15 1.66 19.32
C SER A 307 14.75 0.48 20.11
N GLY A 308 16.03 0.15 19.90
CA GLY A 308 16.72 -1.03 20.40
C GLY A 308 16.49 -2.29 19.56
N LEU A 309 15.61 -2.23 18.56
CA LEU A 309 15.28 -3.36 17.69
C LEU A 309 16.21 -3.42 16.47
N ALA A 310 16.45 -4.64 16.01
CA ALA A 310 17.21 -4.90 14.79
C ALA A 310 16.40 -4.53 13.54
N VAL A 311 16.95 -3.64 12.73
CA VAL A 311 16.39 -3.28 11.42
C VAL A 311 16.74 -4.34 10.37
N PHE A 312 16.10 -4.23 9.22
CA PHE A 312 16.35 -5.07 8.05
C PHE A 312 16.53 -4.24 6.79
N THR A 313 17.14 -4.82 5.76
CA THR A 313 17.42 -4.13 4.48
C THR A 313 17.04 -4.98 3.26
N ASP A 314 16.35 -6.10 3.47
CA ASP A 314 15.96 -7.04 2.40
C ASP A 314 14.61 -6.70 1.74
N SER A 315 13.79 -5.88 2.42
CA SER A 315 12.42 -5.48 2.08
C SER A 315 12.00 -4.19 2.83
N GLY A 316 10.83 -3.63 2.50
CA GLY A 316 10.13 -2.60 3.29
C GLY A 316 10.76 -1.22 3.21
N THR A 317 10.28 -0.38 2.30
CA THR A 317 10.84 0.96 2.06
C THR A 317 10.04 2.08 2.70
N TYR A 318 8.83 1.78 3.20
CA TYR A 318 7.93 2.75 3.80
C TYR A 318 8.30 3.00 5.26
N ALA A 319 8.36 1.95 6.10
CA ALA A 319 8.63 2.07 7.54
C ALA A 319 9.94 2.78 7.93
N PRO A 320 11.08 2.62 7.21
CA PRO A 320 12.31 3.37 7.49
C PRO A 320 12.15 4.89 7.48
N THR A 321 11.18 5.41 6.72
CA THR A 321 10.88 6.85 6.62
C THR A 321 10.59 7.48 7.98
N PHE A 322 9.97 6.74 8.90
CA PHE A 322 9.66 7.25 10.24
C PHE A 322 10.88 7.48 11.14
N LEU A 323 12.04 6.93 10.78
CA LEU A 323 13.30 7.12 11.51
C LEU A 323 14.18 8.23 10.92
N VAL A 324 13.83 8.75 9.73
CA VAL A 324 14.58 9.84 9.10
C VAL A 324 14.57 11.05 10.02
N GLY A 325 15.75 11.57 10.33
CA GLY A 325 15.92 12.60 11.35
C GLY A 325 17.30 12.54 12.00
N SER A 326 17.41 13.10 13.20
CA SER A 326 18.65 13.10 13.98
C SER A 326 18.40 12.80 15.45
N TRP A 327 19.36 12.18 16.13
CA TRP A 327 19.33 11.95 17.57
C TRP A 327 20.73 12.04 18.17
N ARG A 328 20.81 12.07 19.50
CA ARG A 328 22.06 11.86 20.24
C ARG A 328 22.03 10.52 20.95
N ASP A 329 23.13 9.79 20.86
CA ASP A 329 23.31 8.53 21.60
C ASP A 329 23.63 8.77 23.09
N GLU A 330 23.85 7.68 23.84
CA GLU A 330 24.23 7.75 25.26
C GLU A 330 25.56 8.51 25.48
N ALA A 331 26.46 8.47 24.51
CA ALA A 331 27.73 9.20 24.51
C ALA A 331 27.58 10.66 24.03
N GLN A 332 26.35 11.15 23.83
CA GLN A 332 26.02 12.46 23.29
C GLN A 332 26.52 12.71 21.86
N ALA A 333 26.95 11.67 21.15
CA ALA A 333 27.35 11.79 19.76
C ALA A 333 26.10 12.02 18.90
N LEU A 334 26.20 12.95 17.95
CA LEU A 334 25.11 13.24 17.02
C LEU A 334 25.08 12.18 15.92
N HIS A 335 23.87 11.76 15.56
CA HIS A 335 23.58 10.84 14.46
C HIS A 335 22.51 11.44 13.55
N VAL A 336 22.59 11.12 12.26
CA VAL A 336 21.60 11.48 11.25
C VAL A 336 21.21 10.23 10.49
N PHE A 337 19.92 10.00 10.29
CA PHE A 337 19.41 8.88 9.49
C PHE A 337 18.61 9.42 8.31
N LEU A 338 18.80 8.79 7.14
CA LEU A 338 18.09 9.10 5.91
C LEU A 338 17.82 7.84 5.11
N CYS A 339 16.91 7.91 4.14
CA CYS A 339 16.58 6.80 3.25
C CYS A 339 16.96 7.15 1.81
N ASP A 340 17.57 6.19 1.12
CA ASP A 340 17.97 6.34 -0.28
C ASP A 340 17.88 5.00 -1.03
N GLY A 341 17.49 5.02 -2.29
CA GLY A 341 17.38 3.82 -3.12
C GLY A 341 16.16 3.88 -4.01
N TYR A 342 15.29 2.87 -3.88
CA TYR A 342 14.04 2.78 -4.65
C TYR A 342 12.95 2.09 -3.85
N ALA A 343 11.70 2.31 -4.26
CA ALA A 343 10.49 1.69 -3.74
C ALA A 343 9.53 1.33 -4.89
N ALA A 344 8.51 0.51 -4.62
CA ALA A 344 7.38 0.42 -5.54
C ALA A 344 6.62 1.75 -5.59
N THR A 345 5.91 2.04 -6.68
CA THR A 345 5.24 3.34 -6.88
C THR A 345 4.26 3.69 -5.75
N ALA A 346 3.48 2.72 -5.28
CA ALA A 346 2.54 2.93 -4.16
C ALA A 346 3.28 3.27 -2.85
N GLU A 347 4.27 2.45 -2.48
CA GLU A 347 5.12 2.65 -1.29
C GLU A 347 5.84 4.01 -1.34
N ALA A 348 6.39 4.38 -2.51
CA ALA A 348 7.10 5.64 -2.73
C ALA A 348 6.18 6.84 -2.47
N MET A 349 4.99 6.83 -3.07
CA MET A 349 4.00 7.91 -2.89
C MET A 349 3.50 7.97 -1.44
N GLN A 350 3.26 6.82 -0.81
CA GLN A 350 2.86 6.75 0.60
C GLN A 350 3.95 7.36 1.49
N ALA A 351 5.21 6.95 1.36
CA ALA A 351 6.33 7.52 2.12
C ALA A 351 6.48 9.02 1.86
N ALA A 352 6.44 9.46 0.60
CA ALA A 352 6.55 10.87 0.25
C ALA A 352 5.42 11.73 0.81
N SER A 353 4.20 11.19 0.91
CA SER A 353 3.05 11.92 1.45
C SER A 353 3.16 12.24 2.95
N LEU A 354 4.10 11.63 3.67
CA LEU A 354 4.36 11.90 5.09
C LEU A 354 5.37 13.03 5.33
N SER A 355 5.85 13.70 4.28
CA SER A 355 6.94 14.68 4.38
C SER A 355 6.73 15.71 5.49
N ASP A 356 5.56 16.36 5.53
CA ASP A 356 5.27 17.41 6.52
C ASP A 356 5.21 16.88 7.97
N VAL A 357 4.58 15.72 8.18
CA VAL A 357 4.36 15.19 9.55
C VAL A 357 5.62 14.60 10.16
N LEU A 358 6.54 14.13 9.31
CA LEU A 358 7.82 13.58 9.74
C LEU A 358 8.94 14.63 9.72
N ASP A 359 8.66 15.86 9.29
CA ASP A 359 9.68 16.91 9.11
C ASP A 359 10.82 16.45 8.19
N VAL A 360 10.45 15.89 7.04
CA VAL A 360 11.37 15.35 6.03
C VAL A 360 11.10 15.93 4.64
N ARG A 361 12.13 15.89 3.79
CA ARG A 361 12.03 16.16 2.36
C ARG A 361 12.16 14.85 1.58
N SER A 362 11.07 14.44 0.92
CA SER A 362 11.05 13.28 0.03
C SER A 362 11.03 13.72 -1.44
N THR A 363 11.91 13.11 -2.24
CA THR A 363 11.95 13.28 -3.69
C THR A 363 12.01 11.94 -4.40
N MET A 364 11.33 11.83 -5.54
CA MET A 364 11.15 10.58 -6.27
C MET A 364 11.58 10.71 -7.74
N SER A 365 12.05 9.64 -8.36
CA SER A 365 12.28 9.59 -9.81
C SER A 365 11.70 8.32 -10.40
N LEU A 366 10.97 8.43 -11.51
CA LEU A 366 10.39 7.27 -12.19
C LEU A 366 11.46 6.35 -12.77
N PHE A 367 11.29 5.05 -12.55
CA PHE A 367 12.07 3.98 -13.19
C PHE A 367 11.18 3.12 -14.08
N SER A 368 11.81 2.35 -14.96
CA SER A 368 11.09 1.40 -15.81
C SER A 368 10.48 0.25 -14.98
N PRO A 369 9.38 -0.37 -15.43
CA PRO A 369 8.76 -1.51 -14.74
C PRO A 369 9.70 -2.71 -14.60
N THR A 370 10.62 -2.89 -15.56
CA THR A 370 11.62 -3.96 -15.53
C THR A 370 12.76 -3.67 -14.56
N PHE A 371 13.08 -2.38 -14.36
CA PHE A 371 14.16 -1.88 -13.51
C PHE A 371 15.42 -2.76 -13.60
N GLU A 372 16.02 -2.84 -14.79
CA GLU A 372 17.20 -3.67 -15.05
C GLU A 372 18.50 -2.88 -14.97
N LEU A 373 18.45 -1.57 -15.17
CA LEU A 373 19.63 -0.72 -15.24
C LEU A 373 19.99 -0.14 -13.86
N PRO A 374 21.22 0.37 -13.70
CA PRO A 374 21.59 1.17 -12.53
C PRO A 374 20.62 2.34 -12.31
N VAL A 375 20.35 2.68 -11.05
CA VAL A 375 19.37 3.72 -10.67
C VAL A 375 19.61 5.09 -11.33
N ASP A 376 20.87 5.47 -11.52
CA ASP A 376 21.25 6.72 -12.18
C ASP A 376 20.90 6.73 -13.67
N VAL A 377 20.74 5.55 -14.29
CA VAL A 377 20.39 5.38 -15.70
C VAL A 377 18.88 5.29 -15.88
N GLU A 378 18.18 4.55 -15.02
CA GLU A 378 16.72 4.37 -15.07
C GLU A 378 15.95 5.70 -15.03
N SER A 379 16.37 6.62 -14.14
CA SER A 379 15.78 7.97 -14.04
C SER A 379 15.87 8.77 -15.34
N ARG A 380 16.94 8.56 -16.13
CA ARG A 380 17.16 9.23 -17.41
C ARG A 380 16.42 8.52 -18.54
N LEU A 381 16.36 7.19 -18.48
CA LEU A 381 15.64 6.39 -19.46
C LEU A 381 14.15 6.76 -19.51
N MET A 382 13.49 6.86 -18.35
CA MET A 382 12.06 7.19 -18.29
C MET A 382 11.74 8.65 -18.66
N GLN A 383 12.75 9.46 -18.97
CA GLN A 383 12.62 10.85 -19.44
C GLN A 383 12.87 10.99 -20.96
N LEU A 384 13.16 9.89 -21.66
CA LEU A 384 13.31 9.91 -23.10
C LEU A 384 11.95 10.09 -23.78
N ASP A 385 11.97 10.65 -24.99
CA ASP A 385 10.81 10.71 -25.87
C ASP A 385 10.76 9.43 -26.73
N PRO A 386 9.76 8.54 -26.54
CA PRO A 386 9.64 7.29 -27.28
C PRO A 386 9.18 7.48 -28.74
N SER A 387 8.89 8.71 -29.16
CA SER A 387 8.57 9.07 -30.54
C SER A 387 9.75 9.69 -31.30
N ALA A 388 10.83 10.04 -30.59
CA ALA A 388 11.99 10.65 -31.21
C ALA A 388 12.68 9.66 -32.17
N PRO A 389 13.04 10.09 -33.41
CA PRO A 389 13.74 9.23 -34.38
C PRO A 389 15.06 8.64 -33.87
N ASP A 390 15.70 9.31 -32.91
CA ASP A 390 16.97 8.92 -32.29
C ASP A 390 16.78 8.16 -30.96
N PHE A 391 15.56 7.75 -30.60
CA PHE A 391 15.26 7.08 -29.33
C PHE A 391 16.15 5.84 -29.08
N ALA A 392 16.32 4.98 -30.09
CA ALA A 392 17.17 3.79 -29.99
C ALA A 392 18.64 4.13 -29.73
N GLU A 393 19.13 5.21 -30.34
CA GLU A 393 20.51 5.69 -30.18
C GLU A 393 20.74 6.30 -28.79
N ARG A 394 19.75 7.02 -28.25
CA ARG A 394 19.77 7.51 -26.87
C ARG A 394 19.76 6.36 -25.87
N LEU A 395 18.95 5.33 -26.09
CA LEU A 395 18.96 4.11 -25.28
C LEU A 395 20.32 3.40 -25.33
N ARG A 396 20.92 3.28 -26.53
CA ARG A 396 22.27 2.72 -26.71
C ARG A 396 23.31 3.48 -25.87
N THR A 397 23.23 4.81 -25.89
CA THR A 397 24.09 5.68 -25.07
C THR A 397 23.90 5.42 -23.57
N LEU A 398 22.66 5.31 -23.09
CA LEU A 398 22.36 4.98 -21.69
C LEU A 398 22.84 3.57 -21.29
N HIS A 399 22.92 2.64 -22.24
CA HIS A 399 23.50 1.30 -22.04
C HIS A 399 25.04 1.26 -22.16
N GLY A 400 25.70 2.42 -22.15
CA GLY A 400 27.15 2.53 -22.26
C GLY A 400 27.67 2.22 -23.66
N GLY A 401 26.90 2.54 -24.69
CA GLY A 401 27.26 2.33 -26.10
C GLY A 401 27.02 0.90 -26.62
N LYS A 402 26.52 0.00 -25.77
CA LYS A 402 26.19 -1.38 -26.16
C LYS A 402 24.89 -1.41 -26.95
N ASP A 403 24.85 -2.23 -28.01
CA ASP A 403 23.64 -2.44 -28.78
C ASP A 403 22.50 -2.96 -27.90
N VAL A 404 21.33 -2.36 -28.05
CA VAL A 404 20.10 -2.74 -27.35
C VAL A 404 19.22 -3.45 -28.35
N GLU A 405 18.82 -4.68 -28.01
CA GLU A 405 17.95 -5.49 -28.87
C GLU A 405 16.67 -4.74 -29.21
N ALA A 406 16.21 -4.85 -30.47
CA ALA A 406 14.98 -4.19 -30.94
C ALA A 406 13.75 -4.50 -30.06
N GLY A 407 13.67 -5.72 -29.51
CA GLY A 407 12.63 -6.09 -28.54
C GLY A 407 12.66 -5.21 -27.29
N LYS A 408 13.83 -5.04 -26.66
CA LYS A 408 14.02 -4.17 -25.50
C LYS A 408 13.77 -2.70 -25.79
N VAL A 409 14.18 -2.21 -26.98
CA VAL A 409 13.86 -0.84 -27.41
C VAL A 409 12.34 -0.63 -27.43
N ARG A 410 11.57 -1.57 -27.99
CA ARG A 410 10.11 -1.51 -27.96
C ARG A 410 9.55 -1.54 -26.54
N THR A 411 10.03 -2.44 -25.69
CA THR A 411 9.60 -2.54 -24.28
C THR A 411 9.80 -1.23 -23.51
N TYR A 412 10.95 -0.56 -23.66
CA TYR A 412 11.16 0.72 -23.00
C TYR A 412 10.30 1.85 -23.60
N ALA A 413 10.10 1.86 -24.92
CA ALA A 413 9.19 2.83 -25.55
C ALA A 413 7.74 2.64 -25.05
N GLU A 414 7.30 1.40 -24.93
CA GLU A 414 5.98 1.02 -24.39
C GLU A 414 5.84 1.44 -22.92
N ALA A 415 6.84 1.18 -22.08
CA ALA A 415 6.83 1.58 -20.68
C ALA A 415 6.64 3.10 -20.49
N ILE A 416 7.31 3.93 -21.31
CA ILE A 416 7.15 5.39 -21.25
C ILE A 416 5.77 5.82 -21.73
N ARG A 417 5.25 5.21 -22.81
CA ARG A 417 3.90 5.48 -23.31
C ARG A 417 2.82 5.06 -22.30
N GLU A 418 3.02 3.95 -21.62
CA GLU A 418 2.12 3.47 -20.57
C GLU A 418 2.12 4.42 -19.37
N ALA A 419 3.28 4.86 -18.91
CA ALA A 419 3.37 5.88 -17.86
C ALA A 419 2.62 7.17 -18.26
N ALA A 420 2.77 7.62 -19.52
CA ALA A 420 2.03 8.77 -20.05
C ALA A 420 0.52 8.52 -20.10
N ALA A 421 0.09 7.34 -20.56
CA ALA A 421 -1.32 6.95 -20.65
C ALA A 421 -1.98 6.80 -19.27
N SER A 422 -1.23 6.42 -18.25
CA SER A 422 -1.67 6.38 -16.85
C SER A 422 -1.68 7.77 -16.19
N ASN A 423 -1.36 8.83 -16.93
CA ASN A 423 -1.25 10.21 -16.45
C ASN A 423 -0.20 10.39 -15.34
N MET A 424 0.89 9.62 -15.40
CA MET A 424 2.04 9.84 -14.53
C MET A 424 2.71 11.19 -14.86
N PRO A 425 3.22 11.92 -13.87
CA PRO A 425 3.80 13.25 -14.07
C PRO A 425 5.18 13.18 -14.76
N LEU A 426 5.23 12.88 -16.06
CA LEU A 426 6.48 12.74 -16.81
C LEU A 426 7.18 14.07 -17.13
N GLY A 427 6.50 15.20 -16.95
CA GLY A 427 7.02 16.53 -17.30
C GLY A 427 8.14 17.05 -16.40
N LYS A 428 8.53 16.30 -15.37
CA LYS A 428 9.62 16.64 -14.46
C LYS A 428 10.60 15.47 -14.28
N PRO A 429 11.90 15.75 -14.18
CA PRO A 429 12.91 14.72 -13.93
C PRO A 429 12.83 14.11 -12.52
N VAL A 430 12.33 14.88 -11.56
CA VAL A 430 12.13 14.48 -10.16
C VAL A 430 10.73 14.92 -9.73
N LEU A 431 10.09 14.07 -8.95
CA LEU A 431 8.71 14.18 -8.48
C LEU A 431 8.66 14.36 -6.98
N GLN A 432 7.57 14.96 -6.52
CA GLN A 432 7.17 15.08 -5.13
C GLN A 432 5.73 14.58 -4.99
N ALA A 433 5.26 14.41 -3.75
CA ALA A 433 3.87 14.00 -3.51
C ALA A 433 2.87 14.93 -4.23
N ASP A 434 3.12 16.25 -4.21
CA ASP A 434 2.31 17.27 -4.89
C ASP A 434 2.06 17.01 -6.38
N ASP A 435 3.00 16.36 -7.08
CA ASP A 435 2.86 16.10 -8.52
C ASP A 435 1.77 15.07 -8.84
N PHE A 436 1.32 14.31 -7.83
CA PHE A 436 0.26 13.30 -7.96
C PHE A 436 -1.12 13.85 -7.64
N LEU A 437 -1.24 15.08 -7.11
CA LEU A 437 -2.52 15.64 -6.68
C LEU A 437 -3.02 16.69 -7.68
N PRO A 438 -4.36 16.82 -7.85
CA PRO A 438 -4.94 17.84 -8.70
C PRO A 438 -4.71 19.27 -8.18
N GLU A 439 -4.74 19.42 -6.85
CA GLU A 439 -4.61 20.70 -6.15
C GLU A 439 -3.26 20.80 -5.45
N LYS A 440 -2.75 22.04 -5.31
CA LYS A 440 -1.49 22.30 -4.60
C LYS A 440 -1.64 22.18 -3.08
N ASP A 441 -2.77 22.65 -2.55
CA ASP A 441 -3.12 22.45 -1.15
C ASP A 441 -3.96 21.17 -1.05
N TRP A 442 -3.37 20.14 -0.47
CA TRP A 442 -3.98 18.83 -0.27
C TRP A 442 -3.74 18.36 1.16
N SER A 443 -4.40 17.30 1.60
CA SER A 443 -4.25 16.76 2.94
C SER A 443 -4.22 15.25 2.89
N VAL A 444 -3.51 14.65 3.84
CA VAL A 444 -3.44 13.19 4.01
C VAL A 444 -3.80 12.79 5.43
N LEU A 445 -4.48 11.66 5.55
CA LEU A 445 -4.64 10.89 6.76
C LEU A 445 -4.05 9.50 6.50
N ALA A 446 -2.86 9.25 7.03
CA ALA A 446 -2.19 7.97 7.01
C ALA A 446 -2.59 7.12 8.22
N SER A 447 -2.74 5.82 7.99
CA SER A 447 -3.07 4.81 8.99
C SER A 447 -2.22 3.56 8.80
N VAL A 448 -1.53 3.15 9.85
CA VAL A 448 -0.67 1.96 9.86
C VAL A 448 -1.17 0.99 10.93
N GLY A 449 -1.27 -0.30 10.60
CA GLY A 449 -1.57 -1.37 11.55
C GLY A 449 -0.40 -2.34 11.66
N TYR A 450 0.20 -2.45 12.85
CA TYR A 450 1.41 -3.25 13.06
C TYR A 450 1.05 -4.71 13.33
N MET A 451 1.42 -5.61 12.41
CA MET A 451 1.23 -7.07 12.60
C MET A 451 2.34 -7.64 13.47
N CYS A 452 3.56 -7.16 13.25
CA CYS A 452 4.79 -7.48 13.97
C CYS A 452 5.42 -6.18 14.51
N ASP A 453 6.43 -6.31 15.36
CA ASP A 453 7.13 -5.14 15.90
C ASP A 453 7.79 -4.33 14.77
N ASP A 454 7.66 -3.01 14.82
CA ASP A 454 8.30 -2.12 13.87
C ASP A 454 9.64 -1.64 14.43
N PRO A 455 10.78 -2.03 13.83
CA PRO A 455 12.08 -1.68 14.36
C PRO A 455 12.40 -0.19 14.19
N TYR A 456 11.75 0.51 13.27
CA TYR A 456 12.05 1.92 13.00
C TYR A 456 11.38 2.86 13.99
N THR A 457 10.17 2.53 14.44
CA THR A 457 9.44 3.34 15.43
C THR A 457 9.36 2.75 16.83
N GLY A 458 9.71 1.47 17.00
CA GLY A 458 9.51 0.73 18.25
C GLY A 458 8.03 0.46 18.56
N ALA A 459 7.13 0.57 17.57
CA ALA A 459 5.73 0.22 17.76
C ALA A 459 5.57 -1.31 17.89
N PRO A 460 4.90 -1.81 18.93
CA PRO A 460 4.73 -3.24 19.12
C PRO A 460 3.66 -3.79 18.15
N GLY A 461 3.87 -5.00 17.67
CA GLY A 461 2.92 -5.75 16.86
C GLY A 461 1.75 -6.33 17.66
N VAL A 462 1.00 -7.23 17.04
CA VAL A 462 -0.11 -7.93 17.68
C VAL A 462 0.41 -8.87 18.76
N THR A 463 -0.09 -8.69 19.99
CA THR A 463 0.30 -9.50 21.16
C THR A 463 -0.94 -10.07 21.84
N GLN A 464 -0.97 -11.38 22.10
CA GLN A 464 -2.02 -11.98 22.92
C GLN A 464 -1.75 -11.71 24.40
N VAL A 465 -2.74 -11.17 25.13
CA VAL A 465 -2.60 -10.79 26.55
C VAL A 465 -3.49 -11.59 27.49
N ALA A 466 -4.53 -12.22 26.96
CA ALA A 466 -5.32 -13.23 27.65
C ALA A 466 -5.95 -14.17 26.61
N ASP A 467 -6.66 -15.19 27.08
CA ASP A 467 -7.40 -16.06 26.17
C ASP A 467 -8.41 -15.25 25.33
N HIS A 468 -8.30 -15.38 24.01
CA HIS A 468 -9.05 -14.60 23.01
C HIS A 468 -8.93 -13.06 23.11
N VAL A 469 -7.97 -12.51 23.86
CA VAL A 469 -7.76 -11.06 24.00
C VAL A 469 -6.39 -10.64 23.49
N TYR A 470 -6.35 -9.65 22.61
CA TYR A 470 -5.16 -9.19 21.91
C TYR A 470 -4.96 -7.69 22.07
N ARG A 471 -3.71 -7.27 22.24
CA ARG A 471 -3.27 -5.88 22.05
C ARG A 471 -2.84 -5.67 20.60
N VAL A 472 -3.32 -4.61 19.98
CA VAL A 472 -3.01 -4.26 18.59
C VAL A 472 -2.68 -2.78 18.50
N THR A 473 -1.52 -2.47 17.95
CA THR A 473 -1.05 -1.09 17.81
C THR A 473 -1.35 -0.58 16.40
N THR A 474 -1.74 0.68 16.33
CA THR A 474 -1.91 1.42 15.09
C THR A 474 -1.29 2.80 15.21
N ARG A 475 -0.96 3.41 14.08
CA ARG A 475 -0.54 4.80 14.00
C ARG A 475 -1.46 5.55 13.07
N LEU A 476 -1.95 6.71 13.51
CA LEU A 476 -2.55 7.71 12.65
C LEU A 476 -1.60 8.88 12.47
N ALA A 477 -1.52 9.42 11.26
CA ALA A 477 -0.74 10.62 10.98
C ALA A 477 -1.45 11.50 9.94
N THR A 478 -1.37 12.80 10.13
CA THR A 478 -1.76 13.86 9.19
C THR A 478 -0.60 14.83 9.07
N ARG A 479 -0.59 15.75 8.11
CA ARG A 479 0.49 16.75 7.95
C ARG A 479 0.97 17.42 9.25
N LYS A 480 0.10 17.61 10.25
CA LYS A 480 0.40 18.39 11.47
C LYS A 480 0.30 17.61 12.78
N ALA A 481 -0.08 16.33 12.73
CA ALA A 481 -0.39 15.58 13.93
C ALA A 481 -0.23 14.08 13.74
N SER A 482 0.27 13.39 14.77
CA SER A 482 0.34 11.94 14.80
C SER A 482 -0.09 11.36 16.15
N SER A 483 -0.54 10.12 16.14
CA SER A 483 -0.88 9.38 17.36
C SER A 483 -0.63 7.89 17.19
N ARG A 484 -0.11 7.26 18.24
CA ARG A 484 -0.05 5.82 18.39
C ARG A 484 -1.24 5.38 19.24
N VAL A 485 -2.05 4.47 18.71
CA VAL A 485 -3.26 3.98 19.37
C VAL A 485 -3.12 2.48 19.58
N THR A 486 -3.21 2.04 20.83
CA THR A 486 -3.17 0.62 21.20
C THR A 486 -4.55 0.19 21.65
N PHE A 487 -5.15 -0.74 20.91
CA PHE A 487 -6.44 -1.34 21.25
C PHE A 487 -6.24 -2.66 21.98
N THR A 488 -7.02 -2.89 23.03
CA THR A 488 -7.21 -4.23 23.60
C THR A 488 -8.54 -4.77 23.08
N LEU A 489 -8.48 -5.80 22.24
CA LEU A 489 -9.60 -6.36 21.51
C LEU A 489 -9.84 -7.80 21.95
N ARG A 490 -11.09 -8.13 22.31
CA ARG A 490 -11.53 -9.50 22.56
C ARG A 490 -12.26 -10.03 21.34
N LEU A 491 -11.92 -11.24 20.92
CA LEU A 491 -12.70 -11.99 19.93
C LEU A 491 -14.01 -12.46 20.59
N MET A 492 -15.15 -12.13 20.00
CA MET A 492 -16.45 -12.53 20.56
C MET A 492 -16.82 -13.98 20.24
N GLU A 493 -16.16 -14.57 19.26
CA GLU A 493 -16.43 -15.91 18.75
C GLU A 493 -15.26 -16.87 19.04
N SER A 494 -15.48 -18.17 18.85
CA SER A 494 -14.37 -19.15 18.82
C SER A 494 -13.35 -18.81 17.73
N LEU A 495 -12.11 -19.31 17.83
CA LEU A 495 -11.08 -19.06 16.80
C LEU A 495 -11.50 -19.56 15.41
N GLU A 496 -12.20 -20.69 15.35
CA GLU A 496 -12.71 -21.26 14.09
C GLU A 496 -13.75 -20.33 13.44
N THR A 497 -14.72 -19.86 14.21
CA THR A 497 -15.75 -18.93 13.73
C THR A 497 -15.13 -17.58 13.39
N THR A 498 -14.19 -17.10 14.20
CA THR A 498 -13.46 -15.84 13.93
C THR A 498 -12.68 -15.94 12.62
N ARG A 499 -11.98 -17.05 12.35
CA ARG A 499 -11.29 -17.27 11.07
C ARG A 499 -12.27 -17.08 9.91
N GLN A 500 -13.49 -17.60 10.01
CA GLN A 500 -14.51 -17.39 8.99
C GLN A 500 -14.91 -15.92 8.87
N VAL A 501 -15.15 -15.20 9.98
CA VAL A 501 -15.49 -13.76 9.98
C VAL A 501 -14.47 -12.91 9.21
N PHE A 502 -13.17 -13.25 9.35
CA PHE A 502 -12.02 -12.62 8.71
C PHE A 502 -11.64 -13.21 7.35
N SER A 503 -12.36 -14.23 6.87
CA SER A 503 -12.10 -14.86 5.57
C SER A 503 -13.11 -14.41 4.50
N PRO A 504 -12.68 -14.31 3.24
CA PRO A 504 -13.56 -14.26 2.07
C PRO A 504 -14.59 -15.40 2.04
N LEU A 505 -15.70 -15.23 1.31
CA LEU A 505 -16.86 -16.12 1.39
C LEU A 505 -16.62 -17.50 0.75
N LEU A 506 -16.01 -17.58 -0.43
CA LEU A 506 -15.63 -18.86 -1.06
C LEU A 506 -14.55 -19.57 -0.24
N VAL A 507 -13.59 -18.84 0.34
CA VAL A 507 -12.59 -19.40 1.26
C VAL A 507 -13.29 -20.09 2.44
N ARG A 508 -14.34 -19.51 3.03
CA ARG A 508 -15.12 -20.18 4.09
C ARG A 508 -15.70 -21.52 3.63
N PHE A 509 -16.25 -21.57 2.41
CA PHE A 509 -16.82 -22.81 1.87
C PHE A 509 -15.73 -23.85 1.57
N LEU A 510 -14.56 -23.42 1.11
CA LEU A 510 -13.39 -24.28 0.95
C LEU A 510 -12.88 -24.83 2.30
N SER A 511 -13.10 -24.11 3.39
CA SER A 511 -12.81 -24.54 4.76
C SER A 511 -13.92 -25.40 5.39
N GLY A 512 -14.95 -25.79 4.63
CA GLY A 512 -15.98 -26.73 5.07
C GLY A 512 -17.29 -26.12 5.54
N VAL A 513 -17.46 -24.79 5.46
CA VAL A 513 -18.77 -24.17 5.73
C VAL A 513 -19.77 -24.61 4.67
N ASP A 514 -20.89 -25.18 5.12
CA ASP A 514 -21.97 -25.57 4.23
C ASP A 514 -22.72 -24.32 3.72
N HIS A 515 -22.64 -24.11 2.41
CA HIS A 515 -23.26 -22.98 1.73
C HIS A 515 -24.79 -23.12 1.64
N THR A 516 -25.34 -24.32 1.82
CA THR A 516 -26.77 -24.62 1.62
C THR A 516 -27.62 -24.39 2.87
N THR A 517 -27.01 -24.41 4.05
CA THR A 517 -27.69 -24.29 5.35
C THR A 517 -27.58 -22.89 5.97
N ARG A 518 -26.72 -22.02 5.41
CA ARG A 518 -26.54 -20.65 5.91
C ARG A 518 -27.58 -19.67 5.35
N PRO A 519 -27.92 -18.59 6.09
CA PRO A 519 -28.68 -17.48 5.54
C PRO A 519 -27.93 -16.78 4.40
N VAL A 520 -28.55 -16.76 3.21
CA VAL A 520 -28.00 -16.09 2.02
C VAL A 520 -28.41 -14.63 1.98
N LYS A 521 -27.46 -13.75 1.66
CA LYS A 521 -27.67 -12.30 1.51
C LYS A 521 -27.45 -11.88 0.07
N ILE A 522 -28.14 -10.82 -0.39
CA ILE A 522 -27.91 -10.22 -1.72
C ILE A 522 -26.41 -9.87 -1.91
N SER A 523 -25.75 -9.40 -0.86
CA SER A 523 -24.32 -9.07 -0.87
C SER A 523 -23.40 -10.25 -1.19
N ASP A 524 -23.87 -11.49 -1.02
CA ASP A 524 -23.07 -12.69 -1.28
C ASP A 524 -22.73 -12.82 -2.77
N SER A 525 -23.63 -12.40 -3.65
CA SER A 525 -23.38 -12.32 -5.10
C SER A 525 -22.18 -11.44 -5.42
N GLY A 526 -22.16 -10.19 -4.90
CA GLY A 526 -21.04 -9.28 -5.10
C GLY A 526 -19.75 -9.76 -4.44
N ARG A 527 -19.84 -10.36 -3.24
CA ARG A 527 -18.65 -10.92 -2.55
C ARG A 527 -18.03 -12.08 -3.31
N ILE A 528 -18.84 -13.03 -3.78
CA ILE A 528 -18.38 -14.16 -4.59
C ILE A 528 -17.78 -13.65 -5.90
N ARG A 529 -18.43 -12.70 -6.58
CA ARG A 529 -17.90 -12.07 -7.80
C ARG A 529 -16.49 -11.50 -7.58
N ASN A 530 -16.32 -10.65 -6.58
CA ASN A 530 -15.02 -10.03 -6.29
C ASN A 530 -13.99 -11.10 -5.89
N GLU A 531 -14.40 -12.09 -5.10
CA GLU A 531 -13.47 -13.13 -4.66
C GLU A 531 -13.00 -14.03 -5.80
N LEU A 532 -13.85 -14.36 -6.78
CA LEU A 532 -13.42 -15.07 -7.99
C LEU A 532 -12.40 -14.28 -8.79
N GLN A 533 -12.62 -12.98 -8.94
CA GLN A 533 -11.73 -12.07 -9.65
C GLN A 533 -10.37 -11.94 -8.95
N THR A 534 -10.31 -11.98 -7.61
CA THR A 534 -9.04 -12.06 -6.88
C THR A 534 -8.40 -13.46 -6.97
N MET A 535 -9.20 -14.52 -6.85
CA MET A 535 -8.70 -15.89 -6.65
C MET A 535 -8.27 -16.57 -7.96
N ILE A 536 -9.01 -16.37 -9.05
CA ILE A 536 -8.81 -17.04 -10.33
C ILE A 536 -9.05 -16.12 -11.55
N PRO A 537 -8.46 -14.92 -11.60
CA PRO A 537 -8.69 -13.95 -12.70
C PRO A 537 -8.45 -14.56 -14.09
N GLN A 538 -7.44 -15.44 -14.23
CA GLN A 538 -7.10 -16.12 -15.47
C GLN A 538 -8.19 -17.04 -16.04
N ALA A 539 -9.17 -17.40 -15.22
CA ALA A 539 -10.27 -18.27 -15.58
C ALA A 539 -11.56 -17.51 -15.89
N LEU A 540 -11.55 -16.17 -15.84
CA LEU A 540 -12.75 -15.35 -16.02
C LEU A 540 -12.75 -14.69 -17.40
N GLU A 541 -13.84 -14.91 -18.15
CA GLU A 541 -14.13 -14.19 -19.39
C GLU A 541 -15.24 -13.18 -19.11
N HIS A 542 -14.98 -11.90 -19.40
CA HIS A 542 -15.92 -10.82 -19.17
C HIS A 542 -16.68 -10.47 -20.46
N ASP A 543 -18.01 -10.44 -20.39
CA ASP A 543 -18.90 -9.98 -21.45
C ASP A 543 -19.95 -9.02 -20.88
N GLY A 544 -19.57 -7.74 -20.83
CA GLY A 544 -20.37 -6.71 -20.16
C GLY A 544 -20.58 -7.03 -18.68
N ASP A 545 -21.84 -7.19 -18.28
CA ASP A 545 -22.23 -7.57 -16.92
C ASP A 545 -22.14 -9.08 -16.64
N HIS A 546 -21.81 -9.90 -17.65
CA HIS A 546 -21.66 -11.35 -17.50
C HIS A 546 -20.19 -11.76 -17.34
N ILE A 547 -19.97 -12.80 -16.55
CA ILE A 547 -18.66 -13.42 -16.32
C ILE A 547 -18.81 -14.92 -16.52
N ARG A 548 -18.12 -15.47 -17.53
CA ARG A 548 -18.00 -16.91 -17.74
C ARG A 548 -16.77 -17.45 -17.02
N VAL A 549 -16.96 -18.50 -16.22
CA VAL A 549 -15.89 -19.15 -15.45
C VAL A 549 -15.40 -20.40 -16.18
N ARG A 550 -14.18 -20.35 -16.71
CA ARG A 550 -13.50 -21.42 -17.45
C ARG A 550 -12.58 -22.23 -16.54
N PHE A 551 -13.13 -23.19 -15.79
CA PHE A 551 -12.38 -23.99 -14.81
C PHE A 551 -11.20 -24.75 -15.41
N GLU A 552 -11.25 -25.09 -16.70
CA GLU A 552 -10.15 -25.75 -17.42
C GLU A 552 -8.90 -24.88 -17.57
N ARG A 553 -9.01 -23.56 -17.42
CA ARG A 553 -7.88 -22.62 -17.42
C ARG A 553 -7.17 -22.52 -16.08
N ILE A 554 -7.71 -23.11 -15.01
CA ILE A 554 -7.14 -23.02 -13.67
C ILE A 554 -6.01 -24.03 -13.53
N ASN A 555 -4.78 -23.52 -13.42
CA ASN A 555 -3.61 -24.34 -13.10
C ASN A 555 -3.76 -24.96 -11.69
N GLU A 556 -3.48 -26.27 -11.56
CA GLU A 556 -3.60 -27.01 -10.30
C GLU A 556 -2.66 -26.48 -9.20
N MET A 557 -1.55 -25.86 -9.59
CA MET A 557 -0.62 -25.17 -8.70
C MET A 557 -1.21 -23.85 -8.14
N VAL A 558 -2.25 -23.31 -8.76
CA VAL A 558 -2.98 -22.13 -8.26
C VAL A 558 -4.12 -22.58 -7.35
N LEU A 559 -4.92 -23.55 -7.79
CA LEU A 559 -6.04 -24.10 -7.03
C LEU A 559 -6.18 -25.59 -7.34
N SER A 560 -6.12 -26.44 -6.30
CA SER A 560 -6.21 -27.90 -6.49
C SER A 560 -7.55 -28.33 -7.10
N ARG A 561 -7.57 -29.46 -7.80
CA ARG A 561 -8.80 -30.02 -8.42
C ARG A 561 -9.96 -30.18 -7.43
N GLN A 562 -9.67 -30.59 -6.21
CA GLN A 562 -10.68 -30.70 -5.16
C GLN A 562 -11.29 -29.34 -4.81
N LYS A 563 -10.46 -28.29 -4.67
CA LYS A 563 -10.95 -26.94 -4.41
C LYS A 563 -11.74 -26.38 -5.60
N GLN A 564 -11.26 -26.61 -6.83
CA GLN A 564 -11.99 -26.26 -8.07
C GLN A 564 -13.40 -26.89 -8.09
N ALA A 565 -13.51 -28.19 -7.84
CA ALA A 565 -14.79 -28.92 -7.81
C ALA A 565 -15.73 -28.40 -6.70
N THR A 566 -15.19 -28.00 -5.55
CA THR A 566 -16.00 -27.36 -4.49
C THR A 566 -16.52 -25.99 -4.93
N ILE A 567 -15.68 -25.13 -5.52
CA ILE A 567 -16.13 -23.84 -6.05
C ILE A 567 -17.21 -24.04 -7.11
N GLN A 568 -17.02 -24.95 -8.06
CA GLN A 568 -18.00 -25.23 -9.11
C GLN A 568 -19.36 -25.64 -8.52
N ARG A 569 -19.38 -26.52 -7.50
CA ARG A 569 -20.61 -26.92 -6.80
C ARG A 569 -21.28 -25.74 -6.11
N VAL A 570 -20.51 -24.92 -5.39
CA VAL A 570 -21.01 -23.71 -4.72
C VAL A 570 -21.64 -22.76 -5.73
N LEU A 571 -20.92 -22.44 -6.80
CA LEU A 571 -21.38 -21.51 -7.84
C LEU A 571 -22.65 -22.01 -8.53
N ALA A 572 -22.72 -23.30 -8.86
CA ALA A 572 -23.91 -23.91 -9.44
C ALA A 572 -25.11 -23.82 -8.49
N TRP A 573 -24.91 -24.06 -7.19
CA TRP A 573 -25.97 -23.95 -6.19
C TRP A 573 -26.50 -22.52 -6.07
N TYR A 574 -25.61 -21.51 -5.98
CA TYR A 574 -26.03 -20.10 -5.90
C TYR A 574 -26.75 -19.65 -7.16
N LYS A 575 -26.27 -20.05 -8.35
CA LYS A 575 -26.94 -19.74 -9.63
C LYS A 575 -28.33 -20.38 -9.72
N ALA A 576 -28.50 -21.61 -9.25
CA ALA A 576 -29.78 -22.31 -9.26
C ALA A 576 -30.78 -21.75 -8.25
N ASN A 577 -30.34 -21.44 -7.03
CA ASN A 577 -31.23 -21.02 -5.93
C ASN A 577 -31.46 -19.49 -5.88
N HIS A 578 -30.55 -18.70 -6.46
CA HIS A 578 -30.62 -17.23 -6.48
C HIS A 578 -30.35 -16.66 -7.89
N PRO A 579 -31.11 -17.09 -8.93
CA PRO A 579 -30.79 -16.80 -10.33
C PRO A 579 -30.76 -15.31 -10.67
N VAL A 580 -31.61 -14.50 -10.02
CA VAL A 580 -31.63 -13.04 -10.23
C VAL A 580 -30.36 -12.38 -9.70
N TRP A 581 -29.86 -12.81 -8.54
CA TRP A 581 -28.67 -12.20 -7.94
C TRP A 581 -27.38 -12.65 -8.63
N PHE A 582 -27.39 -13.85 -9.21
CA PHE A 582 -26.27 -14.45 -9.94
C PHE A 582 -26.48 -14.44 -11.46
N ALA A 583 -27.32 -13.54 -11.97
CA ALA A 583 -27.57 -13.41 -13.41
C ALA A 583 -26.28 -13.11 -14.20
N TRP A 584 -25.31 -12.45 -13.56
CA TRP A 584 -23.99 -12.19 -14.11
C TRP A 584 -23.15 -13.46 -14.33
N LEU A 585 -23.41 -14.56 -13.64
CA LEU A 585 -22.52 -15.72 -13.63
C LEU A 585 -22.87 -16.70 -14.76
N ASP A 586 -21.92 -17.03 -15.62
CA ASP A 586 -22.00 -18.12 -16.60
C ASP A 586 -21.03 -19.27 -16.23
N LEU A 587 -21.55 -20.51 -16.27
CA LEU A 587 -20.83 -21.74 -15.91
C LEU A 587 -20.79 -22.73 -17.08
N THR A 588 -21.22 -22.30 -18.27
CA THR A 588 -21.26 -23.12 -19.49
C THR A 588 -19.94 -23.15 -20.25
#